data_AF-R7I838-F1
#
_entry.id   AF-R7I838-F1
#
_cell.length_a   1.000
_cell.length_b   1.000
_cell.length_c   1.000
_cell.angle_alpha   90.00
_cell.angle_beta   90.00
_cell.angle_gamma   90.00
#
_symmetry.space_group_name_H-M   'P 1'
#
loop_
_entity.id
_entity.type
_entity.pdbx_description
1 polymer ?
#
loop_
_entity_poly.entity_id
_entity_poly.type
_entity_poly.pdbx_seq_one_letter_code
_entity_poly.pdbx_strand_id
1 'polypeptide(L)'
;MGKYMKRVFIIIAVLCVVLGLAGTIADSRETTQMTEEIKSYPVIDVSELSEYKEEKETQEMIVTGITCKGDTIKDTKGMLKGKYFYIHTEAEKYDSEENDWSRADEECYEVVSKKVTTTANEDEKIDLTTVFTYSIPKITTYYPKGKDDISDGALRYEYRALGAKDKMSAIMMVGNGKAEVKPLVGYRKYLYICGDETAVYGHWKAFGEGDSFLFLFLGVLLGAVFGYFAWLCRRSSSMGRVGEAIGDALATRKRRRQEYKEMSAAMKRRYHRLHFLGALLVIAGFAVIFMGYESTGWIIVGTLLLIAGVAAWKMAAPDSYNEGSDTVQMLSFDKPRKIEEFYEAYKNFSTPLGSGYLAEFYTMKQKALVFGPDSRGQFLYFWITQDGNRGYLGYSFLEKTIKKKLNEPLIPVQSNFATNTAEYICYNSDIALLQKYLLKSLEHFAETGQTLELNLPTASGVYTFTEDFKLTGQHFDLCDLEGNQIYEIDGTMPLISFHIYDKSHTEVFKVTKEIGHALPTYRFYYKGEPYGTLEKQFVLVKDKFKMETKEGTLELVEYAGYVGHNFQVTLNGKMLGAIMDDLKLNMQNIVYDNAVIIVYEEQYLPLLAAMAIMVVREIARDHAEWTE
;
A
#
# COMPACT_ATOMS: atom_id res chain seq x y z
N MET A 1 29.27 -5.43 -15.38
CA MET A 1 28.37 -5.73 -14.25
C MET A 1 27.08 -6.45 -14.66
N GLY A 2 26.38 -6.05 -15.74
CA GLY A 2 25.08 -6.64 -16.13
C GLY A 2 25.03 -8.14 -16.40
N LYS A 3 26.06 -8.74 -17.02
CA LYS A 3 26.11 -10.21 -17.22
C LYS A 3 26.20 -10.99 -15.89
N TYR A 4 26.79 -10.40 -14.85
CA TYR A 4 26.94 -11.03 -13.54
C TYR A 4 25.64 -10.93 -12.74
N MET A 5 25.00 -9.74 -12.69
CA MET A 5 23.70 -9.58 -12.01
C MET A 5 22.56 -10.35 -12.67
N LYS A 6 22.53 -10.42 -14.02
CA LYS A 6 21.58 -11.28 -14.73
C LYS A 6 21.73 -12.75 -14.30
N ARG A 7 22.97 -13.23 -14.19
CA ARG A 7 23.24 -14.60 -13.71
C ARG A 7 22.79 -14.75 -12.26
N VAL A 8 23.01 -13.76 -11.40
CA VAL A 8 22.54 -13.79 -10.00
C VAL A 8 21.01 -13.85 -9.92
N PHE A 9 20.27 -13.01 -10.64
CA PHE A 9 18.80 -13.06 -10.61
C PHE A 9 18.22 -14.33 -11.26
N ILE A 10 18.86 -14.86 -12.31
CA ILE A 10 18.49 -16.17 -12.87
C ILE A 10 18.77 -17.27 -11.85
N ILE A 11 19.91 -17.23 -11.16
CA ILE A 11 20.25 -18.20 -10.11
C ILE A 11 19.23 -18.11 -8.97
N ILE A 12 18.87 -16.90 -8.52
CA ILE A 12 17.85 -16.70 -7.46
C ILE A 12 16.48 -17.16 -7.93
N ALA A 13 16.06 -16.84 -9.16
CA ALA A 13 14.78 -17.27 -9.72
C ALA A 13 14.70 -18.81 -9.78
N VAL A 14 15.74 -19.47 -10.27
CA VAL A 14 15.85 -20.94 -10.29
C VAL A 14 15.84 -21.49 -8.86
N LEU A 15 16.52 -20.83 -7.92
CA LEU A 15 16.60 -21.27 -6.53
C LEU A 15 15.25 -21.12 -5.81
N CYS A 16 14.47 -20.09 -6.09
CA CYS A 16 13.09 -19.93 -5.59
C CYS A 16 12.17 -21.05 -6.09
N VAL A 17 12.25 -21.40 -7.38
CA VAL A 17 11.47 -22.51 -7.96
C VAL A 17 11.91 -23.86 -7.37
N VAL A 18 13.21 -24.07 -7.21
CA VAL A 18 13.77 -25.30 -6.60
C VAL A 18 13.39 -25.42 -5.13
N LEU A 19 13.40 -24.31 -4.37
CA LEU A 19 12.94 -24.30 -2.98
C LEU A 19 11.42 -24.52 -2.86
N GLY A 20 10.62 -23.96 -3.77
CA GLY A 20 9.18 -24.24 -3.84
C GLY A 20 8.90 -25.72 -4.13
N LEU A 21 9.62 -26.31 -5.09
CA LEU A 21 9.58 -27.75 -5.38
C LEU A 21 10.03 -28.59 -4.18
N ALA A 22 11.11 -28.22 -3.50
CA ALA A 22 11.60 -28.92 -2.33
C ALA A 22 10.62 -28.83 -1.14
N GLY A 23 9.98 -27.69 -0.93
CA GLY A 23 8.90 -27.50 0.04
C GLY A 23 7.69 -28.38 -0.27
N THR A 24 7.27 -28.43 -1.54
CA THR A 24 6.22 -29.33 -2.02
C THR A 24 6.58 -30.80 -1.78
N ILE A 25 7.83 -31.22 -2.03
CA ILE A 25 8.30 -32.59 -1.80
C ILE A 25 8.38 -32.93 -0.30
N ALA A 26 8.76 -31.96 0.54
CA ALA A 26 8.84 -32.16 1.98
C ALA A 26 7.44 -32.29 2.61
N ASP A 27 6.53 -31.40 2.22
CA ASP A 27 5.13 -31.38 2.68
C ASP A 27 4.35 -32.61 2.16
N SER A 28 4.52 -32.97 0.89
CA SER A 28 3.96 -34.22 0.35
C SER A 28 4.50 -35.48 1.05
N ARG A 29 5.75 -35.45 1.54
CA ARG A 29 6.32 -36.57 2.32
C ARG A 29 5.74 -36.66 3.72
N GLU A 30 5.49 -35.53 4.39
CA GLU A 30 4.85 -35.45 5.71
C GLU A 30 3.38 -35.89 5.64
N THR A 31 2.64 -35.42 4.64
CA THR A 31 1.24 -35.84 4.38
C THR A 31 1.14 -37.29 3.93
N THR A 32 2.10 -37.81 3.16
CA THR A 32 2.18 -39.24 2.83
C THR A 32 2.49 -40.09 4.08
N GLN A 33 3.40 -39.64 4.96
CA GLN A 33 3.67 -40.32 6.23
C GLN A 33 2.44 -40.37 7.13
N MET A 34 1.71 -39.25 7.22
CA MET A 34 0.47 -39.17 7.98
C MET A 34 -0.64 -40.07 7.40
N THR A 35 -0.74 -40.16 6.06
CA THR A 35 -1.67 -41.07 5.39
C THR A 35 -1.32 -42.54 5.64
N GLU A 36 -0.03 -42.90 5.62
CA GLU A 36 0.44 -44.26 5.96
C GLU A 36 0.24 -44.58 7.45
N GLU A 37 0.41 -43.62 8.35
CA GLU A 37 0.10 -43.76 9.77
C GLU A 37 -1.39 -44.04 9.99
N ILE A 38 -2.28 -43.29 9.33
CA ILE A 38 -3.73 -43.50 9.43
C ILE A 38 -4.16 -44.86 8.87
N LYS A 39 -3.52 -45.35 7.79
CA LYS A 39 -3.76 -46.71 7.27
C LYS A 39 -3.34 -47.81 8.24
N SER A 40 -2.48 -47.51 9.21
CA SER A 40 -2.06 -48.46 10.24
C SER A 40 -3.05 -48.57 11.40
N TYR A 41 -4.03 -47.67 11.49
CA TYR A 41 -5.05 -47.69 12.54
C TYR A 41 -5.99 -48.89 12.34
N PRO A 42 -6.40 -49.59 13.42
CA PRO A 42 -7.43 -50.61 13.34
C PRO A 42 -8.74 -50.01 12.79
N VAL A 43 -9.37 -50.76 11.88
CA VAL A 43 -10.68 -50.41 11.31
C VAL A 43 -11.73 -51.30 11.96
N ILE A 44 -12.74 -50.70 12.59
CA ILE A 44 -13.83 -51.40 13.27
C ILE A 44 -15.19 -50.85 12.82
N ASP A 45 -16.24 -51.67 12.91
CA ASP A 45 -17.62 -51.19 12.73
C ASP A 45 -18.16 -50.60 14.03
N VAL A 46 -19.05 -49.60 13.94
CA VAL A 46 -19.65 -48.96 15.12
C VAL A 46 -20.38 -49.94 16.06
N SER A 47 -20.82 -51.10 15.55
CA SER A 47 -21.43 -52.16 16.38
C SER A 47 -20.44 -52.82 17.35
N GLU A 48 -19.15 -52.82 17.04
CA GLU A 48 -18.08 -53.38 17.86
C GLU A 48 -17.53 -52.35 18.87
N LEU A 49 -17.91 -51.07 18.74
CA LEU A 49 -17.38 -49.96 19.52
C LEU A 49 -17.53 -50.14 21.04
N SER A 50 -18.57 -50.83 21.52
CA SER A 50 -18.76 -51.10 22.94
C SER A 50 -17.71 -52.05 23.51
N GLU A 51 -17.24 -53.03 22.73
CA GLU A 51 -16.25 -54.02 23.17
C GLU A 51 -14.88 -53.34 23.36
N TYR A 52 -14.48 -52.51 22.38
CA TYR A 52 -13.24 -51.75 22.44
C TYR A 52 -13.24 -50.62 23.49
N LYS A 53 -14.42 -50.08 23.85
CA LYS A 53 -14.53 -49.13 24.98
C LYS A 53 -14.12 -49.74 26.31
N GLU A 54 -14.31 -51.04 26.51
CA GLU A 54 -13.99 -51.74 27.76
C GLU A 54 -12.49 -52.07 27.90
N GLU A 55 -11.71 -51.89 26.84
CA GLU A 55 -10.26 -52.06 26.88
C GLU A 55 -9.57 -51.00 27.74
N LYS A 56 -8.53 -51.41 28.47
CA LYS A 56 -7.79 -50.55 29.42
C LYS A 56 -6.83 -49.58 28.74
N GLU A 57 -6.48 -49.80 27.48
CA GLU A 57 -5.54 -48.98 26.74
C GLU A 57 -6.29 -48.17 25.69
N THR A 58 -6.00 -46.88 25.59
CA THR A 58 -6.61 -46.00 24.59
C THR A 58 -5.86 -46.10 23.29
N GLN A 59 -6.56 -46.39 22.20
CA GLN A 59 -5.98 -46.50 20.86
C GLN A 59 -6.75 -45.63 19.85
N GLU A 60 -6.04 -45.19 18.81
CA GLU A 60 -6.62 -44.55 17.63
C GLU A 60 -7.15 -45.58 16.65
N MET A 61 -8.41 -45.40 16.24
CA MET A 61 -9.12 -46.34 15.38
C MET A 61 -9.96 -45.60 14.36
N ILE A 62 -10.16 -46.23 13.19
CA ILE A 62 -11.15 -45.80 12.21
C ILE A 62 -12.44 -46.55 12.51
N VAL A 63 -13.47 -45.81 12.92
CA VAL A 63 -14.79 -46.36 13.22
C VAL A 63 -15.70 -46.10 12.03
N THR A 64 -16.19 -47.16 11.40
CA THR A 64 -17.05 -47.10 10.21
C THR A 64 -18.51 -47.44 10.56
N GLY A 65 -19.43 -47.25 9.61
CA GLY A 65 -20.84 -47.61 9.79
C GLY A 65 -21.65 -46.67 10.70
N ILE A 66 -21.10 -45.51 11.04
CA ILE A 66 -21.73 -44.51 11.89
C ILE A 66 -22.95 -43.92 11.18
N THR A 67 -24.09 -43.83 11.86
CA THR A 67 -25.33 -43.24 11.29
C THR A 67 -25.80 -42.06 12.11
N CYS A 68 -26.39 -41.06 11.43
CA CYS A 68 -27.01 -39.90 12.05
C CYS A 68 -28.37 -40.24 12.67
N LYS A 69 -28.65 -39.68 13.84
CA LYS A 69 -29.95 -39.74 14.53
C LYS A 69 -30.45 -38.32 14.79
N GLY A 70 -31.73 -38.07 14.56
CA GLY A 70 -32.32 -36.76 14.85
C GLY A 70 -33.46 -36.37 13.92
N ASP A 71 -33.77 -35.08 13.91
CA ASP A 71 -34.82 -34.50 13.05
C ASP A 71 -34.33 -34.39 11.60
N THR A 72 -35.13 -34.88 10.66
CA THR A 72 -34.82 -34.78 9.22
C THR A 72 -35.45 -33.53 8.61
N ILE A 73 -34.73 -32.89 7.71
CA ILE A 73 -35.13 -31.71 6.95
C ILE A 73 -35.67 -32.09 5.56
N LYS A 74 -36.35 -31.13 4.93
CA LYS A 74 -36.84 -31.20 3.56
C LYS A 74 -36.18 -30.09 2.73
N ASP A 75 -36.05 -30.35 1.45
CA ASP A 75 -35.64 -29.34 0.47
C ASP A 75 -36.65 -28.20 0.41
N THR A 76 -36.16 -26.97 0.52
CA THR A 76 -36.95 -25.72 0.49
C THR A 76 -37.50 -25.42 -0.90
N LYS A 77 -36.80 -25.82 -1.97
CA LYS A 77 -37.28 -25.65 -3.36
C LYS A 77 -38.12 -26.84 -3.85
N GLY A 78 -38.28 -27.89 -3.03
CA GLY A 78 -39.15 -29.04 -3.29
C GLY A 78 -38.69 -29.97 -4.43
N MET A 79 -37.44 -29.85 -4.85
CA MET A 79 -36.84 -30.58 -5.96
C MET A 79 -36.37 -31.97 -5.54
N LEU A 80 -35.89 -32.12 -4.31
CA LEU A 80 -35.51 -33.40 -3.73
C LEU A 80 -36.63 -34.02 -2.88
N LYS A 81 -36.93 -35.30 -3.14
CA LYS A 81 -37.82 -36.12 -2.30
C LYS A 81 -36.99 -37.04 -1.43
N GLY A 82 -37.15 -36.95 -0.12
CA GLY A 82 -36.45 -37.82 0.82
C GLY A 82 -36.45 -37.27 2.24
N LYS A 83 -35.70 -37.93 3.12
CA LYS A 83 -35.41 -37.48 4.48
C LYS A 83 -33.91 -37.29 4.61
N TYR A 84 -33.48 -36.05 4.82
CA TYR A 84 -32.07 -35.66 4.88
C TYR A 84 -31.76 -34.98 6.20
N PHE A 85 -30.50 -34.91 6.58
CA PHE A 85 -30.01 -34.15 7.72
C PHE A 85 -29.30 -32.86 7.30
N TYR A 86 -28.75 -32.86 6.09
CA TYR A 86 -28.02 -31.75 5.48
C TYR A 86 -28.28 -31.76 3.97
N ILE A 87 -28.59 -30.60 3.38
CA ILE A 87 -28.73 -30.42 1.92
C ILE A 87 -27.92 -29.17 1.55
N HIS A 88 -27.00 -29.31 0.60
CA HIS A 88 -26.29 -28.21 -0.02
C HIS A 88 -26.56 -28.22 -1.52
N THR A 89 -26.85 -27.04 -2.04
CA THR A 89 -27.12 -26.83 -3.46
C THR A 89 -26.16 -25.78 -4.01
N GLU A 90 -25.38 -26.20 -5.01
CA GLU A 90 -24.52 -25.32 -5.78
C GLU A 90 -25.21 -25.03 -7.12
N ALA A 91 -25.42 -23.75 -7.41
CA ALA A 91 -26.02 -23.29 -8.64
C ALA A 91 -24.90 -22.75 -9.54
N GLU A 92 -24.96 -23.12 -10.82
CA GLU A 92 -24.06 -22.60 -11.84
C GLU A 92 -24.88 -22.02 -12.98
N LYS A 93 -24.36 -20.93 -13.55
CA LYS A 93 -24.92 -20.20 -14.67
C LYS A 93 -24.01 -20.38 -15.88
N TYR A 94 -24.60 -20.69 -17.03
CA TYR A 94 -23.86 -20.84 -18.27
C TYR A 94 -23.46 -19.48 -18.83
N ASP A 95 -22.20 -19.33 -19.19
CA ASP A 95 -21.63 -18.17 -19.87
C ASP A 95 -21.32 -18.54 -21.32
N SER A 96 -21.98 -17.85 -22.25
CA SER A 96 -21.84 -18.12 -23.68
C SER A 96 -20.54 -17.56 -24.29
N GLU A 97 -19.90 -16.57 -23.66
CA GLU A 97 -18.62 -16.00 -24.11
C GLU A 97 -17.45 -16.93 -23.75
N GLU A 98 -17.48 -17.48 -22.53
CA GLU A 98 -16.46 -18.42 -22.04
C GLU A 98 -16.75 -19.88 -22.43
N ASN A 99 -17.97 -20.17 -22.88
CA ASN A 99 -18.47 -21.53 -23.17
C ASN A 99 -18.26 -22.47 -21.97
N ASP A 100 -18.53 -21.95 -20.76
CA ASP A 100 -18.35 -22.66 -19.49
C ASP A 100 -19.45 -22.31 -18.48
N TRP A 101 -19.49 -23.05 -17.38
CA TRP A 101 -20.42 -22.84 -16.27
C TRP A 101 -19.70 -22.13 -15.12
N SER A 102 -20.21 -20.96 -14.74
CA SER A 102 -19.69 -20.18 -13.62
C SER A 102 -20.63 -20.26 -12.41
N ARG A 103 -20.09 -20.14 -11.21
CA ARG A 103 -20.85 -20.26 -9.97
C ARG A 103 -21.83 -19.08 -9.80
N ALA A 104 -23.08 -19.39 -9.46
CA ALA A 104 -24.15 -18.42 -9.23
C ALA A 104 -24.48 -18.36 -7.72
N ASP A 105 -23.72 -17.56 -6.97
CA ASP A 105 -23.78 -17.53 -5.50
C ASP A 105 -25.16 -17.18 -4.95
N GLU A 106 -25.90 -16.29 -5.60
CA GLU A 106 -27.25 -15.86 -5.17
C GLU A 106 -28.30 -16.99 -5.22
N GLU A 107 -28.06 -18.02 -6.04
CA GLU A 107 -28.96 -19.17 -6.22
C GLU A 107 -28.54 -20.41 -5.42
N CYS A 108 -27.35 -20.37 -4.83
CA CYS A 108 -26.85 -21.40 -3.92
C CYS A 108 -27.55 -21.32 -2.57
N TYR A 109 -27.83 -22.47 -1.95
CA TYR A 109 -28.44 -22.50 -0.63
C TYR A 109 -28.09 -23.76 0.15
N GLU A 110 -28.24 -23.68 1.46
CA GLU A 110 -27.95 -24.77 2.39
C GLU A 110 -29.09 -24.90 3.40
N VAL A 111 -29.46 -26.13 3.71
CA VAL A 111 -30.47 -26.46 4.71
C VAL A 111 -29.86 -27.49 5.67
N VAL A 112 -29.85 -27.17 6.96
CA VAL A 112 -29.16 -27.96 7.99
C VAL A 112 -30.09 -28.28 9.16
N SER A 113 -30.10 -29.55 9.58
CA SER A 113 -30.78 -29.96 10.80
C SER A 113 -30.02 -29.53 12.06
N LYS A 114 -30.72 -28.92 13.03
CA LYS A 114 -30.13 -28.35 14.25
C LYS A 114 -30.00 -29.34 15.42
N LYS A 115 -30.55 -30.55 15.30
CA LYS A 115 -30.61 -31.55 16.38
C LYS A 115 -30.24 -32.93 15.83
N VAL A 116 -28.94 -33.14 15.58
CA VAL A 116 -28.42 -34.42 15.09
C VAL A 116 -27.29 -34.92 15.99
N THR A 117 -27.36 -36.20 16.33
CA THR A 117 -26.33 -36.98 17.06
C THR A 117 -25.93 -38.19 16.21
N THR A 118 -24.98 -39.02 16.65
CA THR A 118 -24.61 -40.25 15.94
C THR A 118 -24.73 -41.51 16.80
N THR A 119 -24.73 -42.67 16.14
CA THR A 119 -24.59 -43.96 16.82
C THR A 119 -23.26 -44.14 17.57
N ALA A 120 -22.21 -43.39 17.21
CA ALA A 120 -20.92 -43.46 17.89
C ALA A 120 -20.89 -42.68 19.22
N ASN A 121 -21.60 -41.54 19.25
CA ASN A 121 -21.77 -40.70 20.44
C ASN A 121 -23.20 -40.12 20.48
N GLU A 122 -24.06 -40.68 21.33
CA GLU A 122 -25.46 -40.26 21.43
C GLU A 122 -25.65 -38.99 22.26
N ASP A 123 -24.69 -38.67 23.14
CA ASP A 123 -24.75 -37.53 24.05
C ASP A 123 -24.16 -36.24 23.45
N GLU A 124 -23.41 -36.36 22.36
CA GLU A 124 -22.75 -35.24 21.69
C GLU A 124 -23.51 -34.82 20.43
N LYS A 125 -23.86 -33.53 20.37
CA LYS A 125 -24.46 -32.93 19.17
C LYS A 125 -23.39 -32.69 18.12
N ILE A 126 -23.73 -33.01 16.87
CA ILE A 126 -22.82 -32.81 15.75
C ILE A 126 -23.20 -31.52 15.03
N ASP A 127 -22.19 -30.71 14.76
CA ASP A 127 -22.31 -29.56 13.87
C ASP A 127 -22.21 -30.03 12.42
N LEU A 128 -23.36 -30.22 11.77
CA LEU A 128 -23.42 -30.68 10.39
C LEU A 128 -22.95 -29.63 9.37
N THR A 129 -22.82 -28.36 9.77
CA THR A 129 -22.22 -27.31 8.90
C THR A 129 -20.73 -27.55 8.65
N THR A 130 -20.12 -28.46 9.40
CA THR A 130 -18.68 -28.77 9.30
C THR A 130 -18.38 -30.16 8.78
N VAL A 131 -19.42 -30.86 8.34
CA VAL A 131 -19.26 -32.04 7.49
C VAL A 131 -18.80 -31.53 6.13
N PHE A 132 -17.56 -31.85 5.75
CA PHE A 132 -16.98 -31.37 4.50
C PHE A 132 -17.86 -31.77 3.30
N THR A 133 -18.36 -30.78 2.56
CA THR A 133 -19.24 -30.91 1.39
C THR A 133 -18.66 -31.78 0.27
N TYR A 134 -17.33 -31.94 0.23
CA TYR A 134 -16.62 -32.83 -0.69
C TYR A 134 -16.86 -34.32 -0.43
N SER A 135 -17.18 -34.71 0.81
CA SER A 135 -17.48 -36.10 1.17
C SER A 135 -18.96 -36.46 1.01
N ILE A 136 -19.85 -35.47 0.94
CA ILE A 136 -21.29 -35.69 0.84
C ILE A 136 -21.64 -36.19 -0.56
N PRO A 137 -22.44 -37.27 -0.68
CA PRO A 137 -22.80 -37.81 -1.98
C PRO A 137 -23.60 -36.81 -2.81
N LYS A 138 -23.17 -36.64 -4.07
CA LYS A 138 -23.95 -35.95 -5.08
C LYS A 138 -25.19 -36.79 -5.41
N ILE A 139 -26.36 -36.19 -5.24
CA ILE A 139 -27.63 -36.85 -5.49
C ILE A 139 -28.03 -36.72 -6.96
N THR A 140 -28.01 -35.51 -7.49
CA THR A 140 -28.45 -35.23 -8.86
C THR A 140 -27.98 -33.86 -9.34
N THR A 141 -28.02 -33.65 -10.66
CA THR A 141 -27.96 -32.33 -11.26
C THR A 141 -29.30 -32.02 -11.91
N TYR A 142 -29.90 -30.89 -11.55
CA TYR A 142 -31.18 -30.44 -12.07
C TYR A 142 -31.00 -29.25 -13.03
N TYR A 143 -31.64 -29.34 -14.19
CA TYR A 143 -31.64 -28.28 -15.21
C TYR A 143 -33.08 -27.79 -15.37
N PRO A 144 -33.45 -26.60 -14.85
CA PRO A 144 -34.83 -26.11 -14.88
C PRO A 144 -35.41 -25.97 -16.28
N LYS A 145 -34.57 -25.62 -17.26
CA LYS A 145 -34.96 -25.45 -18.67
C LYS A 145 -34.63 -26.65 -19.57
N GLY A 146 -34.12 -27.74 -18.99
CA GLY A 146 -33.68 -28.93 -19.72
C GLY A 146 -32.15 -28.99 -19.86
N LYS A 147 -31.61 -30.21 -19.94
CA LYS A 147 -30.16 -30.48 -19.94
C LYS A 147 -29.45 -29.95 -21.19
N ASP A 148 -30.18 -29.84 -22.29
CA ASP A 148 -29.66 -29.38 -23.58
C ASP A 148 -29.76 -27.85 -23.77
N ASP A 149 -30.32 -27.13 -22.79
CA ASP A 149 -30.36 -25.68 -22.80
C ASP A 149 -29.03 -25.09 -22.32
N ILE A 150 -28.17 -24.74 -23.28
CA ILE A 150 -26.92 -24.01 -23.10
C ILE A 150 -27.06 -22.54 -23.54
N SER A 151 -28.26 -21.96 -23.39
CA SER A 151 -28.44 -20.52 -23.59
C SER A 151 -27.69 -19.71 -22.53
N ASP A 152 -27.26 -18.51 -22.91
CA ASP A 152 -26.61 -17.60 -21.99
C ASP A 152 -27.50 -17.36 -20.76
N GLY A 153 -26.94 -17.59 -19.58
CA GLY A 153 -27.67 -17.53 -18.33
C GLY A 153 -28.56 -18.71 -17.99
N ALA A 154 -28.48 -19.83 -18.70
CA ALA A 154 -29.08 -21.09 -18.27
C ALA A 154 -28.52 -21.50 -16.90
N LEU A 155 -29.38 -22.05 -16.03
CA LEU A 155 -28.99 -22.48 -14.69
C LEU A 155 -28.93 -24.00 -14.62
N ARG A 156 -27.96 -24.52 -13.88
CA ARG A 156 -27.97 -25.91 -13.40
C ARG A 156 -27.71 -25.92 -11.90
N TYR A 157 -28.34 -26.86 -11.22
CA TYR A 157 -28.22 -27.04 -9.78
C TYR A 157 -27.62 -28.39 -9.48
N GLU A 158 -26.48 -28.42 -8.81
CA GLU A 158 -25.91 -29.63 -8.23
C GLU A 158 -26.39 -29.79 -6.79
N TYR A 159 -27.04 -30.92 -6.52
CA TYR A 159 -27.56 -31.24 -5.20
C TYR A 159 -26.67 -32.27 -4.51
N ARG A 160 -26.20 -31.93 -3.30
CA ARG A 160 -25.48 -32.83 -2.39
C ARG A 160 -26.23 -32.90 -1.08
N ALA A 161 -26.51 -34.09 -0.56
CA ALA A 161 -27.19 -34.19 0.73
C ALA A 161 -26.77 -35.43 1.52
N LEU A 162 -26.81 -35.30 2.85
CA LEU A 162 -26.62 -36.40 3.79
C LEU A 162 -28.00 -36.98 4.15
N GLY A 163 -28.28 -38.17 3.64
CA GLY A 163 -29.51 -38.92 3.85
C GLY A 163 -29.54 -39.70 5.17
N ALA A 164 -30.74 -40.06 5.61
CA ALA A 164 -30.93 -40.82 6.84
C ALA A 164 -30.38 -42.27 6.82
N LYS A 165 -29.96 -42.76 5.66
CA LYS A 165 -29.40 -44.10 5.46
C LYS A 165 -27.90 -44.08 5.18
N ASP A 166 -27.31 -42.89 5.07
CA ASP A 166 -25.91 -42.75 4.72
C ASP A 166 -25.05 -43.15 5.92
N LYS A 167 -23.97 -43.88 5.61
CA LYS A 167 -23.00 -44.34 6.60
C LYS A 167 -21.79 -43.41 6.57
N MET A 168 -21.27 -43.12 7.74
CA MET A 168 -20.11 -42.28 7.94
C MET A 168 -19.01 -43.06 8.66
N SER A 169 -17.80 -42.54 8.54
CA SER A 169 -16.61 -42.99 9.23
C SER A 169 -15.93 -41.82 9.92
N ALA A 170 -15.27 -42.09 11.04
CA ALA A 170 -14.51 -41.10 11.80
C ALA A 170 -13.26 -41.74 12.43
N ILE A 171 -12.23 -40.93 12.63
CA ILE A 171 -11.08 -41.33 13.45
C ILE A 171 -11.43 -41.04 14.90
N MET A 172 -11.35 -42.05 15.75
CA MET A 172 -11.75 -41.96 17.15
C MET A 172 -10.63 -42.44 18.07
N MET A 173 -10.51 -41.80 19.23
CA MET A 173 -9.79 -42.31 20.39
C MET A 173 -10.72 -43.22 21.17
N VAL A 174 -10.44 -44.52 21.24
CA VAL A 174 -11.30 -45.53 21.89
C VAL A 174 -10.53 -46.24 23.00
N GLY A 175 -11.16 -46.39 24.17
CA GLY A 175 -10.63 -47.10 25.33
C GLY A 175 -10.95 -46.39 26.64
N ASN A 176 -10.63 -47.00 27.79
CA ASN A 176 -10.89 -46.45 29.12
C ASN A 176 -12.37 -46.03 29.36
N GLY A 177 -13.31 -46.81 28.81
CA GLY A 177 -14.74 -46.58 28.92
C GLY A 177 -15.27 -45.43 28.06
N LYS A 178 -14.46 -44.89 27.14
CA LYS A 178 -14.82 -43.75 26.29
C LYS A 178 -14.49 -43.99 24.82
N ALA A 179 -15.25 -43.33 23.95
CA ALA A 179 -14.89 -43.18 22.54
C ALA A 179 -15.16 -41.74 22.16
N GLU A 180 -14.11 -41.01 21.79
CA GLU A 180 -14.18 -39.59 21.45
C GLU A 180 -13.65 -39.39 20.03
N VAL A 181 -14.36 -38.62 19.21
CA VAL A 181 -13.89 -38.31 17.85
C VAL A 181 -12.66 -37.43 17.97
N LYS A 182 -11.58 -37.78 17.25
CA LYS A 182 -10.33 -37.03 17.31
C LYS A 182 -10.50 -35.68 16.58
N PRO A 183 -10.21 -34.54 17.21
CA PRO A 183 -10.19 -33.25 16.53
C PRO A 183 -8.96 -33.17 15.61
N LEU A 184 -9.11 -32.51 14.46
CA LEU A 184 -7.99 -32.26 13.55
C LEU A 184 -7.12 -31.12 14.07
N VAL A 185 -5.80 -31.26 13.93
CA VAL A 185 -4.86 -30.15 14.17
C VAL A 185 -5.19 -29.03 13.16
N GLY A 186 -5.39 -27.81 13.64
CA GLY A 186 -5.78 -26.63 12.83
C GLY A 186 -7.29 -26.35 12.80
N TYR A 187 -8.14 -27.38 12.79
CA TYR A 187 -9.60 -27.22 12.78
C TYR A 187 -10.19 -27.64 14.14
N ARG A 188 -10.71 -26.68 14.90
CA ARG A 188 -11.38 -26.92 16.21
C ARG A 188 -12.75 -27.64 16.08
N LYS A 189 -12.92 -28.61 15.16
CA LYS A 189 -14.20 -29.32 14.96
C LYS A 189 -13.98 -30.80 14.59
N TYR A 190 -14.87 -31.64 15.10
CA TYR A 190 -14.90 -33.10 14.91
C TYR A 190 -15.25 -33.46 13.46
N LEU A 191 -14.44 -34.29 12.79
CA LEU A 191 -14.65 -34.64 11.38
C LEU A 191 -15.32 -36.01 11.24
N TYR A 192 -16.50 -36.01 10.65
CA TYR A 192 -17.16 -37.20 10.11
C TYR A 192 -17.06 -37.17 8.59
N ILE A 193 -16.71 -38.31 8.00
CA ILE A 193 -16.54 -38.47 6.55
C ILE A 193 -17.61 -39.45 6.06
N CYS A 194 -18.39 -39.07 5.05
CA CYS A 194 -19.39 -39.98 4.49
C CYS A 194 -18.69 -41.08 3.66
N GLY A 195 -19.04 -42.35 3.92
CA GLY A 195 -18.40 -43.52 3.34
C GLY A 195 -17.73 -44.43 4.37
N ASP A 196 -16.94 -45.37 3.87
CA ASP A 196 -16.16 -46.34 4.65
C ASP A 196 -14.72 -45.84 4.87
N GLU A 197 -13.82 -46.72 5.32
CA GLU A 197 -12.41 -46.39 5.54
C GLU A 197 -11.69 -45.89 4.28
N THR A 198 -12.14 -46.29 3.07
CA THR A 198 -11.53 -45.83 1.82
C THR A 198 -11.82 -44.35 1.56
N ALA A 199 -12.98 -43.86 2.00
CA ALA A 199 -13.34 -42.45 1.96
C ALA A 199 -12.46 -41.64 2.93
N VAL A 200 -12.12 -42.21 4.09
CA VAL A 200 -11.18 -41.61 5.05
C VAL A 200 -9.79 -41.46 4.41
N TYR A 201 -9.25 -42.52 3.78
CA TYR A 201 -7.96 -42.44 3.09
C TYR A 201 -7.96 -41.47 1.90
N GLY A 202 -9.03 -41.49 1.11
CA GLY A 202 -9.19 -40.57 -0.03
C GLY A 202 -9.23 -39.12 0.39
N HIS A 203 -9.91 -38.81 1.50
CA HIS A 203 -9.95 -37.46 2.07
C HIS A 203 -8.55 -36.98 2.47
N TRP A 204 -7.79 -37.80 3.20
CA TRP A 204 -6.44 -37.46 3.65
C TRP A 204 -5.46 -37.26 2.49
N LYS A 205 -5.58 -38.08 1.45
CA LYS A 205 -4.78 -37.93 0.23
C LYS A 205 -5.09 -36.61 -0.50
N ALA A 206 -6.37 -36.25 -0.64
CA ALA A 206 -6.78 -35.01 -1.29
C ALA A 206 -6.40 -33.76 -0.48
N PHE A 207 -6.44 -33.84 0.86
CA PHE A 207 -6.02 -32.76 1.75
C PHE A 207 -4.52 -32.46 1.61
N GLY A 208 -3.67 -33.49 1.57
CA GLY A 208 -2.22 -33.32 1.40
C GLY A 208 -1.79 -32.79 0.03
N GLU A 209 -2.58 -33.04 -1.03
CA GLU A 209 -2.29 -32.54 -2.38
C GLU A 209 -2.65 -31.04 -2.56
N GLY A 210 -3.58 -30.50 -1.76
CA GLY A 210 -4.09 -29.12 -1.87
C GLY A 210 -3.16 -28.04 -1.30
N ASP A 211 -2.58 -28.25 -0.13
CA ASP A 211 -1.70 -27.26 0.54
C ASP A 211 -0.25 -27.28 0.00
N SER A 212 0.22 -28.45 -0.47
CA SER A 212 1.54 -28.61 -1.10
C SER A 212 1.70 -27.74 -2.36
N PHE A 213 0.61 -27.50 -3.11
CA PHE A 213 0.64 -26.69 -4.33
C PHE A 213 0.92 -25.20 -4.07
N LEU A 214 0.64 -24.71 -2.85
CA LEU A 214 0.89 -23.32 -2.47
C LEU A 214 2.39 -22.99 -2.46
N PHE A 215 3.24 -23.91 -2.00
CA PHE A 215 4.70 -23.73 -1.99
C PHE A 215 5.28 -23.69 -3.40
N LEU A 216 4.75 -24.52 -4.31
CA LEU A 216 5.10 -24.48 -5.73
C LEU A 216 4.64 -23.16 -6.35
N PHE A 217 3.39 -22.76 -6.12
CA PHE A 217 2.83 -21.52 -6.63
C PHE A 217 3.64 -20.30 -6.16
N LEU A 218 3.95 -20.21 -4.86
CA LEU A 218 4.73 -19.12 -4.28
C LEU A 218 6.18 -19.12 -4.82
N GLY A 219 6.80 -20.30 -4.95
CA GLY A 219 8.13 -20.46 -5.53
C GLY A 219 8.19 -20.05 -7.00
N VAL A 220 7.16 -20.37 -7.79
CA VAL A 220 7.00 -19.98 -9.19
C VAL A 220 6.70 -18.48 -9.32
N LEU A 221 5.87 -17.91 -8.44
CA LEU A 221 5.56 -16.48 -8.42
C LEU A 221 6.82 -15.66 -8.09
N LEU A 222 7.55 -16.02 -7.04
CA LEU A 222 8.84 -15.39 -6.70
C LEU A 222 9.86 -15.61 -7.82
N GLY A 223 9.92 -16.81 -8.40
CA GLY A 223 10.73 -17.12 -9.56
C GLY A 223 10.40 -16.24 -10.77
N ALA A 224 9.12 -15.97 -11.03
CA ALA A 224 8.64 -15.10 -12.10
C ALA A 224 8.99 -13.63 -11.82
N VAL A 225 8.90 -13.16 -10.58
CA VAL A 225 9.33 -11.81 -10.17
C VAL A 225 10.84 -11.62 -10.38
N PHE A 226 11.67 -12.58 -9.94
CA PHE A 226 13.12 -12.51 -10.18
C PHE A 226 13.51 -12.75 -11.64
N GLY A 227 12.74 -13.56 -12.37
CA GLY A 227 12.82 -13.72 -13.82
C GLY A 227 12.49 -12.43 -14.56
N TYR A 228 11.48 -11.70 -14.09
CA TYR A 228 11.10 -10.37 -14.58
C TYR A 228 12.21 -9.35 -14.29
N PHE A 229 12.84 -9.37 -13.11
CA PHE A 229 14.03 -8.54 -12.84
C PHE A 229 15.23 -8.92 -13.74
N ALA A 230 15.43 -10.21 -14.02
CA ALA A 230 16.45 -10.66 -14.97
C ALA A 230 16.13 -10.27 -16.43
N TRP A 231 14.85 -10.20 -16.79
CA TRP A 231 14.36 -9.71 -18.07
C TRP A 231 14.47 -8.18 -18.18
N LEU A 232 14.19 -7.44 -17.11
CA LEU A 232 14.45 -6.00 -17.01
C LEU A 232 15.93 -5.71 -17.27
N CYS A 233 16.85 -6.55 -16.77
CA CYS A 233 18.29 -6.46 -17.07
C CYS A 233 18.65 -6.69 -18.56
N ARG A 234 17.72 -7.08 -19.45
CA ARG A 234 17.93 -7.33 -20.88
C ARG A 234 17.81 -6.06 -21.74
N ARG A 235 17.05 -5.05 -21.32
CA ARG A 235 16.89 -3.78 -22.05
C ARG A 235 18.01 -2.82 -21.62
N SER A 236 18.81 -2.33 -22.57
CA SER A 236 20.01 -1.51 -22.33
C SER A 236 19.77 -0.24 -21.49
N SER A 237 18.53 0.25 -21.39
CA SER A 237 18.14 1.40 -20.57
C SER A 237 18.04 1.11 -19.06
N SER A 238 17.87 -0.14 -18.62
CA SER A 238 17.72 -0.48 -17.19
C SER A 238 19.05 -0.62 -16.44
N MET A 239 20.16 -0.88 -17.15
CA MET A 239 21.49 -0.97 -16.54
C MET A 239 22.00 0.40 -16.10
N GLY A 240 21.61 1.47 -16.80
CA GLY A 240 21.77 2.85 -16.34
C GLY A 240 20.99 3.07 -15.05
N ARG A 241 19.70 2.69 -15.04
CA ARG A 241 18.77 2.86 -13.90
C ARG A 241 19.18 2.09 -12.63
N VAL A 242 19.68 0.85 -12.76
CA VAL A 242 20.22 0.10 -11.61
C VAL A 242 21.56 0.68 -11.15
N GLY A 243 22.40 1.14 -12.09
CA GLY A 243 23.66 1.84 -11.77
C GLY A 243 23.45 3.17 -11.06
N GLU A 244 22.45 3.95 -11.49
CA GLU A 244 22.00 5.20 -10.88
C GLU A 244 21.32 4.95 -9.54
N ALA A 245 20.42 3.97 -9.42
CA ALA A 245 19.82 3.60 -8.13
C ALA A 245 20.89 3.14 -7.12
N ILE A 246 21.90 2.39 -7.57
CA ILE A 246 23.06 2.03 -6.72
C ILE A 246 23.90 3.27 -6.40
N GLY A 247 24.13 4.16 -7.37
CA GLY A 247 24.84 5.42 -7.19
C GLY A 247 24.17 6.33 -6.16
N ASP A 248 22.85 6.53 -6.28
CA ASP A 248 22.01 7.30 -5.38
C ASP A 248 21.92 6.65 -4.00
N ALA A 249 21.80 5.32 -3.92
CA ALA A 249 21.86 4.60 -2.65
C ALA A 249 23.22 4.76 -1.96
N LEU A 250 24.32 4.72 -2.72
CA LEU A 250 25.68 4.95 -2.21
C LEU A 250 25.90 6.41 -1.78
N ALA A 251 25.40 7.38 -2.55
CA ALA A 251 25.45 8.79 -2.20
C ALA A 251 24.63 9.07 -0.92
N THR A 252 23.42 8.51 -0.83
CA THR A 252 22.57 8.60 0.36
C THR A 252 23.22 7.94 1.57
N ARG A 253 23.90 6.80 1.38
CA ARG A 253 24.67 6.15 2.45
C ARG A 253 25.88 6.99 2.89
N LYS A 254 26.56 7.65 1.94
CA LYS A 254 27.68 8.56 2.23
C LYS A 254 27.20 9.77 3.04
N ARG A 255 26.09 10.40 2.63
CA ARG A 255 25.44 11.52 3.33
C ARG A 255 25.06 11.14 4.77
N ARG A 256 24.29 10.05 4.94
CA ARG A 256 23.90 9.53 6.27
C ARG A 256 25.10 9.20 7.16
N ARG A 257 26.21 8.71 6.59
CA ARG A 257 27.44 8.45 7.34
C ARG A 257 28.12 9.75 7.79
N GLN A 258 28.08 10.80 6.99
CA GLN A 258 28.66 12.09 7.35
C GLN A 258 27.82 12.78 8.43
N GLU A 259 26.51 12.83 8.28
CA GLU A 259 25.57 13.33 9.29
C GLU A 259 25.73 12.59 10.63
N TYR A 260 25.81 11.25 10.61
CA TYR A 260 26.07 10.46 11.81
C TYR A 260 27.39 10.85 12.50
N LYS A 261 28.44 11.24 11.76
CA LYS A 261 29.70 11.69 12.37
C LYS A 261 29.52 13.02 13.09
N GLU A 262 28.78 13.94 12.48
CA GLU A 262 28.52 15.31 12.95
C GLU A 262 27.51 15.35 14.12
N MET A 263 26.68 14.32 14.30
CA MET A 263 25.73 14.22 15.43
C MET A 263 26.39 14.32 16.82
N SER A 264 25.69 14.98 17.75
CA SER A 264 26.03 15.02 19.17
C SER A 264 25.96 13.62 19.82
N ALA A 265 26.64 13.45 20.97
CA ALA A 265 26.67 12.17 21.67
C ALA A 265 25.28 11.68 22.11
N ALA A 266 24.39 12.61 22.49
CA ALA A 266 23.00 12.29 22.83
C ALA A 266 22.22 11.77 21.61
N MET A 267 22.42 12.41 20.44
CA MET A 267 21.80 11.99 19.18
C MET A 267 22.30 10.62 18.71
N LYS A 268 23.62 10.35 18.80
CA LYS A 268 24.17 9.01 18.50
C LYS A 268 23.57 7.91 19.37
N ARG A 269 23.39 8.18 20.67
CA ARG A 269 22.76 7.22 21.60
C ARG A 269 21.31 6.93 21.23
N ARG A 270 20.56 7.97 20.86
CA ARG A 270 19.17 7.84 20.38
C ARG A 270 19.12 7.07 19.07
N TYR A 271 19.98 7.40 18.11
CA TYR A 271 20.08 6.74 16.81
C TYR A 271 20.19 5.23 16.99
N HIS A 272 21.15 4.76 17.81
CA HIS A 272 21.32 3.33 18.09
C HIS A 272 20.13 2.72 18.80
N ARG A 273 19.55 3.41 19.79
CA ARG A 273 18.37 2.90 20.52
C ARG A 273 17.17 2.68 19.60
N LEU A 274 16.86 3.66 18.75
CA LEU A 274 15.74 3.57 17.82
C LEU A 274 16.01 2.58 16.69
N HIS A 275 17.26 2.46 16.23
CA HIS A 275 17.63 1.43 15.26
C HIS A 275 17.49 0.02 15.83
N PHE A 276 17.95 -0.19 17.06
CA PHE A 276 17.82 -1.46 17.75
C PHE A 276 16.36 -1.81 18.05
N LEU A 277 15.58 -0.84 18.57
CA LEU A 277 14.15 -1.03 18.81
C LEU A 277 13.39 -1.31 17.51
N GLY A 278 13.69 -0.57 16.44
CA GLY A 278 13.08 -0.78 15.12
C GLY A 278 13.38 -2.18 14.58
N ALA A 279 14.63 -2.64 14.69
CA ALA A 279 15.01 -4.00 14.28
C ALA A 279 14.25 -5.07 15.09
N LEU A 280 14.13 -4.91 16.40
CA LEU A 280 13.37 -5.82 17.25
C LEU A 280 11.88 -5.87 16.86
N LEU A 281 11.27 -4.71 16.62
CA LEU A 281 9.86 -4.62 16.21
C LEU A 281 9.63 -5.25 14.84
N VAL A 282 10.55 -5.07 13.89
CA VAL A 282 10.46 -5.72 12.58
C VAL A 282 10.58 -7.24 12.69
N ILE A 283 11.55 -7.75 13.45
CA ILE A 283 11.72 -9.19 13.69
C ILE A 283 10.48 -9.76 14.39
N ALA A 284 9.97 -9.08 15.41
CA ALA A 284 8.76 -9.49 16.11
C ALA A 284 7.53 -9.45 15.20
N GLY A 285 7.39 -8.44 14.34
CA GLY A 285 6.30 -8.33 13.38
C GLY A 285 6.29 -9.50 12.41
N PHE A 286 7.45 -9.85 11.81
CA PHE A 286 7.56 -11.04 10.97
C PHE A 286 7.29 -12.34 11.74
N ALA A 287 7.79 -12.47 12.97
CA ALA A 287 7.54 -13.65 13.79
C ALA A 287 6.05 -13.82 14.12
N VAL A 288 5.35 -12.72 14.45
CA VAL A 288 3.90 -12.73 14.73
C VAL A 288 3.09 -13.08 13.47
N ILE A 289 3.44 -12.53 12.32
CA ILE A 289 2.80 -12.89 11.04
C ILE A 289 3.03 -14.36 10.74
N PHE A 290 4.26 -14.85 10.92
CA PHE A 290 4.61 -16.24 10.60
C PHE A 290 4.00 -17.24 11.59
N MET A 291 3.87 -16.90 12.88
CA MET A 291 3.26 -17.78 13.89
C MET A 291 1.72 -17.73 13.86
N GLY A 292 1.14 -16.65 13.33
CA GLY A 292 -0.30 -16.43 13.27
C GLY A 292 -0.84 -16.27 11.86
N TYR A 293 -0.18 -16.88 10.86
CA TYR A 293 -0.49 -16.68 9.43
C TYR A 293 -1.91 -17.09 9.05
N GLU A 294 -2.54 -17.96 9.85
CA GLU A 294 -3.92 -18.42 9.66
C GLU A 294 -4.98 -17.47 10.23
N SER A 295 -4.55 -16.39 10.90
CA SER A 295 -5.45 -15.45 11.57
C SER A 295 -5.22 -14.02 11.11
N THR A 296 -6.25 -13.44 10.50
CA THR A 296 -6.27 -12.03 10.09
C THR A 296 -5.92 -11.09 11.25
N GLY A 297 -6.35 -11.40 12.48
CA GLY A 297 -6.04 -10.59 13.66
C GLY A 297 -4.53 -10.55 13.98
N TRP A 298 -3.85 -11.69 13.91
CA TRP A 298 -2.40 -11.75 14.14
C TRP A 298 -1.61 -11.12 12.99
N ILE A 299 -2.08 -11.26 11.75
CA ILE A 299 -1.50 -10.55 10.60
C ILE A 299 -1.58 -9.04 10.80
N ILE A 300 -2.72 -8.50 11.26
CA ILE A 300 -2.87 -7.06 11.57
C ILE A 300 -1.88 -6.64 12.66
N VAL A 301 -1.81 -7.38 13.77
CA VAL A 301 -0.88 -7.07 14.87
C VAL A 301 0.57 -7.08 14.39
N GLY A 302 0.96 -8.10 13.64
CA GLY A 302 2.31 -8.20 13.08
C GLY A 302 2.61 -7.07 12.10
N THR A 303 1.65 -6.67 11.27
CA THR A 303 1.77 -5.54 10.35
C THR A 303 1.94 -4.21 11.10
N LEU A 304 1.18 -3.98 12.17
CA LEU A 304 1.35 -2.80 13.04
C LEU A 304 2.75 -2.75 13.67
N LEU A 305 3.30 -3.89 14.07
CA LEU A 305 4.69 -3.98 14.57
C LEU A 305 5.71 -3.65 13.48
N LEU A 306 5.52 -4.12 12.24
CA LEU A 306 6.37 -3.76 11.11
C LEU A 306 6.34 -2.26 10.84
N ILE A 307 5.15 -1.65 10.79
CA ILE A 307 4.96 -0.19 10.61
C ILE A 307 5.67 0.57 11.73
N ALA A 308 5.46 0.17 12.99
CA ALA A 308 6.11 0.79 14.14
C ALA A 308 7.65 0.66 14.08
N GLY A 309 8.16 -0.48 13.60
CA GLY A 309 9.59 -0.71 13.42
C GLY A 309 10.21 0.19 12.35
N VAL A 310 9.57 0.32 11.19
CA VAL A 310 10.00 1.24 10.12
C VAL A 310 9.91 2.70 10.58
N ALA A 311 8.84 3.06 11.29
CA ALA A 311 8.67 4.41 11.85
C ALA A 311 9.79 4.75 12.85
N ALA A 312 10.19 3.79 13.71
CA ALA A 312 11.30 3.99 14.65
C ALA A 312 12.63 4.30 13.92
N TRP A 313 12.92 3.63 12.79
CA TRP A 313 14.07 3.95 11.96
C TRP A 313 13.99 5.34 11.33
N LYS A 314 12.83 5.71 10.76
CA LYS A 314 12.64 7.05 10.17
C LYS A 314 12.78 8.16 11.22
N MET A 315 12.33 7.94 12.46
CA MET A 315 12.43 8.90 13.58
C MET A 315 13.82 9.00 14.24
N ALA A 316 14.80 8.22 13.79
CA ALA A 316 16.09 8.12 14.45
C ALA A 316 17.01 9.33 14.23
N ALA A 317 16.96 9.93 13.04
CA ALA A 317 17.79 11.05 12.61
C ALA A 317 16.99 12.09 11.81
N PRO A 318 17.44 13.36 11.79
CA PRO A 318 16.84 14.40 10.95
C PRO A 318 16.72 14.00 9.49
N ASP A 319 17.79 13.54 8.82
CA ASP A 319 17.72 13.16 7.40
C ASP A 319 16.64 12.12 7.12
N SER A 320 16.56 11.08 7.95
CA SER A 320 15.60 10.00 7.76
C SER A 320 14.17 10.43 8.06
N TYR A 321 13.99 11.37 8.99
CA TYR A 321 12.67 11.88 9.37
C TYR A 321 12.14 12.87 8.34
N ASN A 322 12.99 13.83 7.93
CA ASN A 322 12.65 14.90 6.99
C ASN A 322 12.42 14.37 5.58
N GLU A 323 13.07 13.26 5.20
CA GLU A 323 12.74 12.54 3.96
C GLU A 323 11.32 11.96 3.98
N GLY A 324 10.80 11.64 5.18
CA GLY A 324 9.52 10.98 5.37
C GLY A 324 8.35 11.90 5.77
N SER A 325 8.60 13.18 5.99
CA SER A 325 7.56 14.14 6.41
C SER A 325 7.93 15.53 5.94
N ASP A 326 7.01 16.17 5.20
CA ASP A 326 7.14 17.57 4.79
C ASP A 326 6.41 18.51 5.77
N THR A 327 5.34 18.03 6.43
CA THR A 327 4.54 18.81 7.40
C THR A 327 5.30 19.20 8.67
N VAL A 328 6.20 18.34 9.14
CA VAL A 328 7.05 18.61 10.32
C VAL A 328 8.48 18.22 10.00
N GLN A 329 9.39 19.18 10.15
CA GLN A 329 10.82 19.00 9.93
C GLN A 329 11.54 18.91 11.28
N MET A 330 12.43 17.93 11.44
CA MET A 330 13.26 17.74 12.62
C MET A 330 14.61 18.44 12.46
N LEU A 331 15.06 19.08 13.54
CA LEU A 331 16.41 19.60 13.70
C LEU A 331 17.11 18.87 14.84
N SER A 332 18.43 18.74 14.74
CA SER A 332 19.26 18.25 15.83
C SER A 332 20.28 19.30 16.24
N PHE A 333 20.60 19.34 17.54
CA PHE A 333 21.55 20.31 18.08
C PHE A 333 22.82 19.63 18.60
N ASP A 334 23.92 20.37 18.48
CA ASP A 334 25.24 20.03 19.01
C ASP A 334 25.24 19.96 20.54
N LYS A 335 24.48 20.87 21.16
CA LYS A 335 24.28 21.00 22.61
C LYS A 335 22.81 21.28 22.93
N PRO A 336 22.34 21.00 24.17
CA PRO A 336 20.99 21.37 24.58
C PRO A 336 20.70 22.86 24.38
N ARG A 337 19.59 23.19 23.72
CA ARG A 337 19.11 24.56 23.48
C ARG A 337 17.76 24.81 24.16
N LYS A 338 17.45 26.09 24.39
CA LYS A 338 16.15 26.54 24.91
C LYS A 338 15.38 27.33 23.86
N ILE A 339 14.05 27.26 23.91
CA ILE A 339 13.20 27.94 22.93
C ILE A 339 13.32 29.46 23.04
N GLU A 340 13.61 29.98 24.23
CA GLU A 340 13.82 31.40 24.48
C GLU A 340 15.03 31.96 23.71
N GLU A 341 16.08 31.16 23.46
CA GLU A 341 17.22 31.58 22.63
C GLU A 341 16.79 31.88 21.19
N PHE A 342 15.91 31.05 20.64
CA PHE A 342 15.36 31.23 19.30
C PHE A 342 14.35 32.37 19.27
N TYR A 343 13.51 32.52 20.30
CA TYR A 343 12.63 33.69 20.37
C TYR A 343 13.42 35.00 20.31
N GLU A 344 14.50 35.13 21.08
CA GLU A 344 15.33 36.34 21.08
C GLU A 344 15.94 36.65 19.71
N ALA A 345 16.34 35.62 18.96
CA ALA A 345 16.88 35.77 17.61
C ALA A 345 15.80 36.11 16.57
N TYR A 346 14.60 35.54 16.69
CA TYR A 346 13.54 35.62 15.67
C TYR A 346 12.42 36.62 15.97
N LYS A 347 12.41 37.27 17.14
CA LYS A 347 11.38 38.27 17.50
C LYS A 347 11.41 39.53 16.63
N ASN A 348 12.55 39.86 16.01
CA ASN A 348 12.70 40.97 15.06
C ASN A 348 12.88 40.49 13.62
N PHE A 349 12.79 39.18 13.40
CA PHE A 349 13.07 38.57 12.10
C PHE A 349 11.80 38.61 11.25
N SER A 350 11.83 39.43 10.20
CA SER A 350 10.67 39.64 9.33
C SER A 350 10.41 38.42 8.46
N THR A 351 9.17 37.94 8.46
CA THR A 351 8.68 36.90 7.55
C THR A 351 7.31 37.32 6.98
N PRO A 352 6.83 36.70 5.89
CA PRO A 352 5.46 36.90 5.43
C PRO A 352 4.39 36.66 6.51
N LEU A 353 4.67 35.76 7.46
CA LEU A 353 3.82 35.46 8.62
C LEU A 353 4.15 36.32 9.86
N GLY A 354 4.76 37.49 9.67
CA GLY A 354 5.24 38.34 10.77
C GLY A 354 6.46 37.74 11.49
N SER A 355 6.86 38.36 12.60
CA SER A 355 7.97 37.88 13.43
C SER A 355 7.54 36.79 14.41
N GLY A 356 8.50 36.01 14.91
CA GLY A 356 8.23 34.94 15.87
C GLY A 356 7.78 35.44 17.25
N TYR A 357 6.79 34.77 17.85
CA TYR A 357 6.36 34.94 19.24
C TYR A 357 6.18 33.59 19.94
N LEU A 358 6.11 33.56 21.26
CA LEU A 358 5.96 32.35 22.05
C LEU A 358 4.49 32.04 22.32
N ALA A 359 4.11 30.78 22.19
CA ALA A 359 2.77 30.30 22.48
C ALA A 359 2.76 28.92 23.16
N GLU A 360 1.64 28.62 23.82
CA GLU A 360 1.29 27.29 24.30
C GLU A 360 0.24 26.66 23.38
N PHE A 361 0.29 25.34 23.27
CA PHE A 361 -0.61 24.55 22.42
C PHE A 361 -1.38 23.54 23.27
N TYR A 362 -2.56 23.12 22.80
CA TYR A 362 -3.33 22.05 23.48
C TYR A 362 -2.72 20.66 23.30
N THR A 363 -2.04 20.43 22.18
CA THR A 363 -1.52 19.12 21.77
C THR A 363 -0.12 18.81 22.31
N MET A 364 0.56 19.78 22.93
CA MET A 364 1.93 19.65 23.39
C MET A 364 2.16 20.42 24.70
N LYS A 365 3.08 19.92 25.53
CA LYS A 365 3.39 20.51 26.83
C LYS A 365 4.43 21.64 26.74
N GLN A 366 5.25 21.63 25.69
CA GLN A 366 6.32 22.59 25.48
C GLN A 366 5.76 23.91 24.94
N LYS A 367 6.47 25.01 25.21
CA LYS A 367 6.26 26.25 24.48
C LYS A 367 6.79 26.11 23.06
N ALA A 368 6.19 26.83 22.12
CA ALA A 368 6.65 26.90 20.75
C ALA A 368 6.84 28.36 20.33
N LEU A 369 7.82 28.59 19.46
CA LEU A 369 7.98 29.81 18.69
C LEU A 369 7.04 29.73 17.48
N VAL A 370 6.17 30.70 17.29
CA VAL A 370 5.10 30.71 16.28
C VAL A 370 5.28 31.92 15.36
N PHE A 371 5.10 31.71 14.07
CA PHE A 371 5.00 32.73 13.02
C PHE A 371 3.60 32.61 12.40
N GLY A 372 2.81 33.68 12.41
CA GLY A 372 1.37 33.65 12.11
C GLY A 372 0.52 33.47 13.38
N PRO A 373 -0.78 33.16 13.32
CA PRO A 373 -1.55 32.86 12.14
C PRO A 373 -1.82 34.09 11.27
N ASP A 374 -1.92 33.86 9.97
CA ASP A 374 -2.47 34.84 9.04
C ASP A 374 -4.00 34.88 9.05
N SER A 375 -4.61 35.68 8.15
CA SER A 375 -6.07 35.80 8.05
C SER A 375 -6.79 34.51 7.67
N ARG A 376 -6.07 33.47 7.23
CA ARG A 376 -6.61 32.14 6.91
C ARG A 376 -6.35 31.13 8.01
N GLY A 377 -5.68 31.52 9.09
CA GLY A 377 -5.28 30.62 10.17
C GLY A 377 -4.01 29.82 9.89
N GLN A 378 -3.26 30.10 8.82
CA GLN A 378 -2.01 29.41 8.50
C GLN A 378 -0.86 29.93 9.37
N PHE A 379 -0.09 29.03 9.98
CA PHE A 379 1.06 29.38 10.81
C PHE A 379 2.16 28.31 10.75
N LEU A 380 3.38 28.74 11.03
CA LEU A 380 4.53 27.87 11.31
C LEU A 380 4.82 27.90 12.79
N TYR A 381 5.20 26.76 13.36
CA TYR A 381 5.55 26.66 14.77
C TYR A 381 6.78 25.78 14.97
N PHE A 382 7.71 26.27 15.78
CA PHE A 382 8.95 25.60 16.11
C PHE A 382 9.01 25.31 17.60
N TRP A 383 9.32 24.07 17.98
CA TRP A 383 9.47 23.70 19.37
C TRP A 383 10.67 22.82 19.61
N ILE A 384 11.14 22.82 20.86
CA ILE A 384 12.31 22.08 21.29
C ILE A 384 11.88 21.00 22.28
N THR A 385 12.53 19.83 22.19
CA THR A 385 12.27 18.72 23.11
C THR A 385 12.73 19.05 24.54
N GLN A 386 12.17 18.36 25.54
CA GLN A 386 12.51 18.65 26.95
C GLN A 386 14.00 18.52 27.27
N ASP A 387 14.71 17.61 26.60
CA ASP A 387 16.15 17.41 26.75
C ASP A 387 16.98 18.46 25.98
N GLY A 388 16.35 19.36 25.24
CA GLY A 388 17.00 20.44 24.51
C GLY A 388 17.80 20.00 23.30
N ASN A 389 17.87 18.71 22.97
CA ASN A 389 18.80 18.18 21.95
C ASN A 389 18.23 18.24 20.53
N ARG A 390 16.92 18.48 20.37
CA ARG A 390 16.22 18.44 19.08
C ARG A 390 15.13 19.50 19.02
N GLY A 391 14.89 20.00 17.82
CA GLY A 391 13.78 20.88 17.50
C GLY A 391 12.89 20.27 16.42
N TYR A 392 11.68 20.78 16.30
CA TYR A 392 10.75 20.45 15.23
C TYR A 392 10.09 21.72 14.72
N LEU A 393 10.10 21.92 13.41
CA LEU A 393 9.41 23.00 12.70
C LEU A 393 8.22 22.42 11.94
N GLY A 394 7.02 22.74 12.40
CA GLY A 394 5.77 22.28 11.80
C GLY A 394 4.99 23.39 11.09
N TYR A 395 4.16 22.97 10.16
CA TYR A 395 3.10 23.78 9.55
C TYR A 395 1.72 23.36 10.08
N SER A 396 0.82 24.32 10.27
CA SER A 396 -0.59 24.05 10.57
C SER A 396 -1.49 25.21 10.11
N PHE A 397 -2.75 24.90 9.89
CA PHE A 397 -3.83 25.86 9.62
C PHE A 397 -4.92 25.83 10.71
N LEU A 398 -4.72 25.05 11.76
CA LEU A 398 -5.68 24.86 12.84
C LEU A 398 -5.38 25.82 13.99
N GLU A 399 -5.67 27.11 13.82
CA GLU A 399 -5.40 28.15 14.83
C GLU A 399 -5.90 27.78 16.24
N LYS A 400 -7.03 27.08 16.33
CA LYS A 400 -7.62 26.60 17.60
C LYS A 400 -6.70 25.66 18.39
N THR A 401 -5.64 25.13 17.79
CA THR A 401 -4.61 24.35 18.50
C THR A 401 -3.71 25.21 19.38
N ILE A 402 -3.59 26.51 19.08
CA ILE A 402 -2.91 27.50 19.91
C ILE A 402 -3.80 27.77 21.12
N LYS A 403 -3.35 27.33 22.29
CA LYS A 403 -4.07 27.49 23.56
C LYS A 403 -4.00 28.91 24.07
N LYS A 404 -2.80 29.50 24.04
CA LYS A 404 -2.54 30.84 24.56
C LYS A 404 -1.28 31.44 23.96
N LYS A 405 -1.35 32.69 23.53
CA LYS A 405 -0.18 33.52 23.21
C LYS A 405 0.50 33.99 24.51
N LEU A 406 1.80 33.80 24.62
CA LEU A 406 2.58 34.23 25.79
C LEU A 406 3.11 35.66 25.63
N ASN A 407 3.32 36.09 24.39
CA ASN A 407 3.66 37.45 24.00
C ASN A 407 3.14 37.72 22.58
N GLU A 408 3.16 38.99 22.17
CA GLU A 408 2.76 39.41 20.82
C GLU A 408 3.99 39.46 19.88
N PRO A 409 3.81 39.22 18.58
CA PRO A 409 4.86 39.43 17.59
C PRO A 409 5.21 40.92 17.52
N LEU A 410 6.51 41.24 17.42
CA LEU A 410 6.96 42.63 17.30
C LEU A 410 6.70 43.19 15.90
N ILE A 411 6.77 42.32 14.89
CA ILE A 411 6.35 42.60 13.52
C ILE A 411 5.05 41.82 13.30
N PRO A 412 3.89 42.50 13.23
CA PRO A 412 2.62 41.82 13.02
C PRO A 412 2.55 41.19 11.62
N VAL A 413 1.68 40.20 11.48
CA VAL A 413 1.34 39.62 10.18
C VAL A 413 0.72 40.71 9.31
N GLN A 414 1.11 40.76 8.04
CA GLN A 414 0.49 41.70 7.10
C GLN A 414 -0.98 41.32 6.88
N SER A 415 -1.89 42.26 7.14
CA SER A 415 -3.34 42.03 7.07
C SER A 415 -3.86 41.92 5.63
N ASN A 416 -3.08 42.35 4.63
CA ASN A 416 -3.43 42.29 3.22
C ASN A 416 -2.18 41.90 2.40
N PHE A 417 -2.02 40.60 2.15
CA PHE A 417 -0.84 40.04 1.48
C PHE A 417 -1.03 39.83 -0.03
N ALA A 418 -2.24 40.04 -0.54
CA ALA A 418 -2.58 39.91 -1.95
C ALA A 418 -3.72 40.86 -2.32
N THR A 419 -3.56 41.55 -3.44
CA THR A 419 -4.55 42.45 -4.05
C THR A 419 -5.29 41.78 -5.21
N ASN A 420 -4.78 40.65 -5.69
CA ASN A 420 -5.34 39.86 -6.79
C ASN A 420 -5.12 38.35 -6.56
N THR A 421 -5.74 37.52 -7.41
CA THR A 421 -5.69 36.06 -7.32
C THR A 421 -4.27 35.50 -7.45
N ALA A 422 -3.41 36.12 -8.27
CA ALA A 422 -2.05 35.64 -8.48
C ALA A 422 -1.16 35.84 -7.26
N GLU A 423 -1.21 37.02 -6.67
CA GLU A 423 -0.52 37.32 -5.41
C GLU A 423 -0.95 36.35 -4.30
N TYR A 424 -2.22 35.95 -4.31
CA TYR A 424 -2.75 34.96 -3.36
C TYR A 424 -2.17 33.56 -3.58
N ILE A 425 -2.00 33.15 -4.83
CA ILE A 425 -1.42 31.85 -5.18
C ILE A 425 0.07 31.83 -4.86
N CYS A 426 0.80 32.88 -5.23
CA CYS A 426 2.21 33.08 -4.86
C CYS A 426 2.40 33.01 -3.35
N TYR A 427 1.57 33.71 -2.57
CA TYR A 427 1.66 33.71 -1.11
C TYR A 427 1.55 32.30 -0.51
N ASN A 428 0.68 31.42 -1.04
CA ASN A 428 0.57 30.04 -0.55
C ASN A 428 1.80 29.19 -0.89
N SER A 429 2.34 29.32 -2.11
CA SER A 429 3.60 28.68 -2.50
C SER A 429 4.75 29.18 -1.61
N ASP A 430 4.78 30.48 -1.34
CA ASP A 430 5.83 31.12 -0.55
C ASP A 430 5.78 30.70 0.92
N ILE A 431 4.63 30.31 1.48
CA ILE A 431 4.57 29.70 2.82
C ILE A 431 5.25 28.32 2.85
N ALA A 432 5.03 27.48 1.84
CA ALA A 432 5.69 26.17 1.76
C ALA A 432 7.22 26.33 1.62
N LEU A 433 7.65 27.33 0.83
CA LEU A 433 9.06 27.71 0.73
C LEU A 433 9.57 28.30 2.05
N LEU A 434 8.79 29.15 2.72
CA LEU A 434 9.15 29.79 3.99
C LEU A 434 9.53 28.74 5.03
N GLN A 435 8.79 27.64 5.14
CA GLN A 435 9.15 26.55 6.05
C GLN A 435 10.57 26.00 5.77
N LYS A 436 10.91 25.77 4.49
CA LYS A 436 12.22 25.26 4.06
C LYS A 436 13.35 26.25 4.33
N TYR A 437 13.16 27.53 4.04
CA TYR A 437 14.18 28.57 4.30
C TYR A 437 14.32 28.88 5.79
N LEU A 438 13.20 28.89 6.53
CA LEU A 438 13.20 29.07 7.97
C LEU A 438 13.89 27.90 8.67
N LEU A 439 13.70 26.66 8.21
CA LEU A 439 14.44 25.49 8.71
C LEU A 439 15.94 25.71 8.59
N LYS A 440 16.43 26.09 7.41
CA LYS A 440 17.86 26.39 7.18
C LYS A 440 18.37 27.53 8.05
N SER A 441 17.55 28.55 8.27
CA SER A 441 17.90 29.65 9.16
C SER A 441 18.03 29.18 10.60
N LEU A 442 17.09 28.36 11.09
CA LEU A 442 17.12 27.78 12.44
C LEU A 442 18.32 26.85 12.63
N GLU A 443 18.68 26.05 11.62
CA GLU A 443 19.89 25.22 11.61
C GLU A 443 21.15 26.09 11.68
N HIS A 444 21.24 27.11 10.82
CA HIS A 444 22.38 28.03 10.81
C HIS A 444 22.53 28.74 12.16
N PHE A 445 21.43 29.22 12.75
CA PHE A 445 21.43 29.84 14.07
C PHE A 445 21.84 28.85 15.17
N ALA A 446 21.42 27.59 15.07
CA ALA A 446 21.85 26.55 16.00
C ALA A 446 23.38 26.35 15.94
N GLU A 447 23.99 26.43 14.75
CA GLU A 447 25.43 26.25 14.56
C GLU A 447 26.25 27.49 14.92
N THR A 448 25.83 28.68 14.47
CA THR A 448 26.65 29.90 14.48
C THR A 448 26.19 30.94 15.50
N GLY A 449 24.95 30.83 15.98
CA GLY A 449 24.30 31.87 16.80
C GLY A 449 23.83 33.09 16.01
N GLN A 450 23.91 33.07 14.67
CA GLN A 450 23.43 34.14 13.79
C GLN A 450 22.27 33.64 12.92
N THR A 451 21.27 34.49 12.70
CA THR A 451 20.14 34.17 11.82
C THR A 451 20.54 34.33 10.36
N LEU A 452 20.14 33.39 9.51
CA LEU A 452 20.27 33.52 8.06
C LEU A 452 19.06 34.24 7.49
N GLU A 453 19.25 35.28 6.67
CA GLU A 453 18.16 36.00 6.00
C GLU A 453 17.38 35.10 5.02
N LEU A 454 16.06 35.31 4.95
CA LEU A 454 15.19 34.57 4.05
C LEU A 454 15.17 35.23 2.67
N ASN A 455 15.99 34.74 1.75
CA ASN A 455 15.91 35.12 0.34
C ASN A 455 14.85 34.26 -0.37
N LEU A 456 13.57 34.55 -0.08
CA LEU A 456 12.46 33.92 -0.81
C LEU A 456 12.49 34.39 -2.28
N PRO A 457 12.38 33.46 -3.24
CA PRO A 457 12.37 33.83 -4.65
C PRO A 457 11.10 34.63 -4.97
N THR A 458 11.23 35.70 -5.75
CA THR A 458 10.09 36.49 -6.21
C THR A 458 9.55 35.89 -7.49
N ALA A 459 8.25 35.61 -7.56
CA ALA A 459 7.63 35.09 -8.77
C ALA A 459 7.79 36.10 -9.92
N SER A 460 8.30 35.62 -11.04
CA SER A 460 8.40 36.37 -12.31
C SER A 460 7.08 36.32 -13.08
N GLY A 461 6.24 35.29 -12.88
CA GLY A 461 4.92 35.18 -13.49
C GLY A 461 4.07 34.06 -12.89
N VAL A 462 2.75 34.17 -13.06
CA VAL A 462 1.76 33.16 -12.69
C VAL A 462 0.87 32.87 -13.90
N TYR A 463 0.61 31.60 -14.17
CA TYR A 463 -0.09 31.13 -15.36
C TYR A 463 -1.11 30.07 -14.99
N THR A 464 -2.24 30.04 -15.70
CA THR A 464 -3.26 28.99 -15.56
C THR A 464 -3.07 27.97 -16.67
N PHE A 465 -3.11 26.69 -16.32
CA PHE A 465 -3.03 25.56 -17.23
C PHE A 465 -4.39 24.85 -17.24
N THR A 466 -5.10 24.97 -18.36
CA THR A 466 -6.51 24.54 -18.49
C THR A 466 -6.60 23.41 -19.50
N GLU A 467 -7.27 22.31 -19.14
CA GLU A 467 -7.54 21.19 -20.06
C GLU A 467 -8.89 21.34 -20.79
N ASP A 468 -8.87 21.17 -22.11
CA ASP A 468 -10.05 21.01 -22.96
C ASP A 468 -10.03 19.63 -23.64
N PHE A 469 -11.07 18.82 -23.38
CA PHE A 469 -11.20 17.49 -23.99
C PHE A 469 -11.71 17.58 -25.44
N LYS A 470 -10.99 16.98 -26.40
CA LYS A 470 -11.42 16.86 -27.81
C LYS A 470 -11.59 15.38 -28.17
N LEU A 471 -12.54 15.07 -29.06
CA LEU A 471 -12.77 13.69 -29.56
C LEU A 471 -11.53 13.02 -30.19
N THR A 472 -10.53 13.80 -30.60
CA THR A 472 -9.34 13.35 -31.32
C THR A 472 -8.05 13.38 -30.48
N GLY A 473 -8.12 13.81 -29.22
CA GLY A 473 -6.93 14.04 -28.39
C GLY A 473 -7.21 14.96 -27.19
N GLN A 474 -6.15 15.35 -26.48
CA GLN A 474 -6.22 16.33 -25.40
C GLN A 474 -5.65 17.66 -25.86
N HIS A 475 -6.24 18.74 -25.40
CA HIS A 475 -5.79 20.09 -25.66
C HIS A 475 -5.61 20.81 -24.33
N PHE A 476 -4.54 21.57 -24.19
CA PHE A 476 -4.35 22.41 -23.02
C PHE A 476 -3.92 23.81 -23.44
N ASP A 477 -4.40 24.78 -22.70
CA ASP A 477 -3.98 26.17 -22.84
C ASP A 477 -3.21 26.60 -21.60
N LEU A 478 -2.04 27.21 -21.83
CA LEU A 478 -1.34 27.94 -20.79
C LEU A 478 -1.59 29.44 -20.99
N CYS A 479 -2.38 30.03 -20.09
CA CYS A 479 -2.74 31.44 -20.14
C CYS A 479 -2.05 32.24 -19.04
N ASP A 480 -1.78 33.52 -19.30
CA ASP A 480 -1.46 34.46 -18.24
C ASP A 480 -2.71 34.82 -17.42
N LEU A 481 -2.53 35.64 -16.39
CA LEU A 481 -3.60 36.06 -15.47
C LEU A 481 -4.66 36.96 -16.12
N GLU A 482 -4.35 37.57 -17.25
CA GLU A 482 -5.30 38.37 -18.04
C GLU A 482 -6.14 37.48 -18.98
N GLY A 483 -5.84 36.18 -19.01
CA GLY A 483 -6.48 35.21 -19.89
C GLY A 483 -5.87 35.17 -21.30
N ASN A 484 -4.72 35.82 -21.53
CA ASN A 484 -4.05 35.72 -22.81
C ASN A 484 -3.33 34.38 -22.90
N GLN A 485 -3.65 33.60 -23.93
CA GLN A 485 -2.97 32.34 -24.22
C GLN A 485 -1.50 32.60 -24.56
N ILE A 486 -0.59 31.92 -23.87
CA ILE A 486 0.88 32.01 -24.03
C ILE A 486 1.41 30.81 -24.79
N TYR A 487 0.95 29.60 -24.42
CA TYR A 487 1.26 28.36 -25.14
C TYR A 487 -0.01 27.55 -25.38
N GLU A 488 -0.03 26.92 -26.54
CA GLU A 488 -1.00 25.92 -26.95
C GLU A 488 -0.36 24.53 -26.83
N ILE A 489 -1.04 23.57 -26.21
CA ILE A 489 -0.54 22.21 -26.03
C ILE A 489 -1.50 21.21 -26.64
N ASP A 490 -1.02 20.41 -27.60
CA ASP A 490 -1.81 19.35 -28.23
C ASP A 490 -1.24 17.96 -27.95
N GLY A 491 -2.11 17.06 -27.48
CA GLY A 491 -1.85 15.64 -27.34
C GLY A 491 -2.65 14.82 -28.36
N THR A 492 -1.99 14.10 -29.26
CA THR A 492 -2.66 13.26 -30.26
C THR A 492 -2.93 11.86 -29.69
N MET A 493 -4.14 11.30 -29.86
CA MET A 493 -4.40 9.90 -29.49
C MET A 493 -3.42 8.93 -30.18
N PRO A 494 -2.82 7.96 -29.45
CA PRO A 494 -3.17 7.50 -28.10
C PRO A 494 -2.48 8.23 -26.92
N LEU A 495 -2.33 9.57 -26.99
CA LEU A 495 -1.82 10.45 -25.93
C LEU A 495 -0.41 10.06 -25.47
N ILE A 496 0.45 9.72 -26.43
CA ILE A 496 1.85 9.37 -26.19
C ILE A 496 2.73 10.61 -26.31
N SER A 497 2.42 11.50 -27.26
CA SER A 497 3.19 12.70 -27.56
C SER A 497 2.35 13.94 -27.35
N PHE A 498 2.95 14.95 -26.71
CA PHE A 498 2.39 16.27 -26.51
C PHE A 498 3.32 17.28 -27.14
N HIS A 499 2.73 18.23 -27.86
CA HIS A 499 3.42 19.26 -28.61
C HIS A 499 3.02 20.60 -28.04
N ILE A 500 4.02 21.43 -27.70
CA ILE A 500 3.82 22.76 -27.10
C ILE A 500 4.21 23.80 -28.13
N TYR A 501 3.25 24.66 -28.50
CA TYR A 501 3.39 25.69 -29.50
C TYR A 501 3.32 27.08 -28.88
N ASP A 502 4.16 28.00 -29.37
CA ASP A 502 4.06 29.41 -29.03
C ASP A 502 2.94 30.13 -29.81
N LYS A 503 2.76 31.44 -29.55
CA LYS A 503 1.78 32.30 -30.25
C LYS A 503 1.95 32.36 -31.78
N SER A 504 3.13 32.03 -32.29
CA SER A 504 3.39 31.95 -33.74
C SER A 504 3.17 30.54 -34.29
N HIS A 505 2.59 29.65 -33.48
CA HIS A 505 2.36 28.24 -33.77
C HIS A 505 3.67 27.49 -34.10
N THR A 506 4.80 27.92 -33.52
CA THR A 506 6.08 27.23 -33.63
C THR A 506 6.24 26.26 -32.48
N GLU A 507 6.60 25.00 -32.77
CA GLU A 507 6.85 23.98 -31.73
C GLU A 507 8.08 24.35 -30.89
N VAL A 508 7.86 24.61 -29.60
CA VAL A 508 8.92 24.98 -28.65
C VAL A 508 9.39 23.75 -27.87
N PHE A 509 8.46 22.91 -27.43
CA PHE A 509 8.76 21.67 -26.72
C PHE A 509 7.91 20.52 -27.25
N LYS A 510 8.47 19.33 -27.15
CA LYS A 510 7.75 18.08 -27.33
C LYS A 510 8.03 17.14 -26.16
N VAL A 511 6.98 16.54 -25.62
CA VAL A 511 7.05 15.56 -24.54
C VAL A 511 6.50 14.24 -25.03
N THR A 512 7.28 13.17 -24.89
CA THR A 512 6.88 11.82 -25.31
C THR A 512 6.94 10.86 -24.14
N LYS A 513 5.81 10.23 -23.78
CA LYS A 513 5.76 9.14 -22.79
C LYS A 513 6.39 7.87 -23.35
N GLU A 514 7.29 7.24 -22.60
CA GLU A 514 7.85 5.94 -22.98
C GLU A 514 6.93 4.79 -22.55
N ILE A 515 6.62 3.89 -23.48
CA ILE A 515 5.76 2.73 -23.23
C ILE A 515 6.61 1.50 -22.87
N GLY A 516 6.11 0.70 -21.92
CA GLY A 516 6.77 -0.54 -21.47
C GLY A 516 7.90 -0.30 -20.47
N HIS A 517 7.86 0.82 -19.76
CA HIS A 517 8.71 1.13 -18.61
C HIS A 517 7.93 0.84 -17.32
N ALA A 518 8.58 0.23 -16.33
CA ALA A 518 7.94 -0.14 -15.05
C ALA A 518 7.52 1.07 -14.20
N LEU A 519 8.14 2.22 -14.44
CA LEU A 519 7.79 3.50 -13.83
C LEU A 519 7.61 4.53 -14.95
N PRO A 520 6.77 5.55 -14.75
CA PRO A 520 6.60 6.65 -15.69
C PRO A 520 7.94 7.25 -16.14
N THR A 521 8.10 7.37 -17.45
CA THR A 521 9.30 7.92 -18.08
C THR A 521 8.87 8.79 -19.26
N TYR A 522 9.40 10.00 -19.34
CA TYR A 522 9.04 11.00 -20.34
C TYR A 522 10.30 11.57 -21.00
N ARG A 523 10.33 11.62 -22.33
CA ARG A 523 11.41 12.26 -23.08
C ARG A 523 11.01 13.68 -23.44
N PHE A 524 11.90 14.62 -23.17
CA PHE A 524 11.72 16.03 -23.46
C PHE A 524 12.61 16.40 -24.64
N TYR A 525 12.03 17.12 -25.60
CA TYR A 525 12.73 17.70 -26.72
C TYR A 525 12.48 19.21 -26.71
N TYR A 526 13.54 19.99 -26.80
CA TYR A 526 13.47 21.45 -26.90
C TYR A 526 13.84 21.86 -28.32
N LYS A 527 12.89 22.48 -29.04
CA LYS A 527 13.06 22.90 -30.45
C LYS A 527 13.60 21.76 -31.35
N GLY A 528 13.04 20.56 -31.19
CA GLY A 528 13.42 19.35 -31.92
C GLY A 528 14.67 18.62 -31.40
N GLU A 529 15.47 19.22 -30.52
CA GLU A 529 16.68 18.61 -29.97
C GLU A 529 16.40 17.88 -28.64
N PRO A 530 17.03 16.71 -28.37
CA PRO A 530 16.88 16.03 -27.09
C PRO A 530 17.32 16.93 -25.92
N TYR A 531 16.39 17.19 -25.01
CA TYR A 531 16.62 18.01 -23.81
C TYR A 531 17.00 17.15 -22.61
N GLY A 532 16.27 16.06 -22.39
CA GLY A 532 16.55 15.09 -21.33
C GLY A 532 15.45 14.03 -21.20
N THR A 533 15.64 13.11 -20.27
CA THR A 533 14.63 12.09 -19.92
C THR A 533 14.26 12.23 -18.45
N LEU A 534 12.99 12.50 -18.19
CA LEU A 534 12.41 12.66 -16.86
C LEU A 534 11.89 11.30 -16.38
N GLU A 535 12.42 10.83 -15.26
CA GLU A 535 12.12 9.50 -14.72
C GLU A 535 11.55 9.59 -13.31
N LYS A 536 10.41 8.89 -13.06
CA LYS A 536 9.87 8.70 -11.71
C LYS A 536 10.85 7.88 -10.87
N GLN A 537 11.15 8.38 -9.68
CA GLN A 537 12.07 7.77 -8.73
C GLN A 537 11.30 6.86 -7.77
N PHE A 538 11.95 5.77 -7.33
CA PHE A 538 11.34 4.86 -6.35
C PHE A 538 11.47 5.44 -4.94
N VAL A 539 10.53 6.31 -4.58
CA VAL A 539 10.45 6.96 -3.27
C VAL A 539 9.11 6.59 -2.63
N LEU A 540 9.14 6.19 -1.36
CA LEU A 540 7.98 5.56 -0.69
C LEU A 540 6.93 6.56 -0.17
N VAL A 541 7.27 7.85 -0.12
CA VAL A 541 6.52 8.85 0.68
C VAL A 541 5.90 9.94 -0.19
N LYS A 542 6.54 10.27 -1.31
CA LYS A 542 6.11 11.35 -2.20
C LYS A 542 6.62 11.11 -3.60
N ASP A 543 5.91 11.69 -4.56
CA ASP A 543 6.33 11.60 -5.94
C ASP A 543 7.57 12.48 -6.19
N LYS A 544 8.57 11.84 -6.81
CA LYS A 544 9.82 12.48 -7.20
C LYS A 544 10.17 12.06 -8.61
N PHE A 545 10.49 13.03 -9.45
CA PHE A 545 11.02 12.82 -10.79
C PHE A 545 12.36 13.51 -10.94
N LYS A 546 13.25 12.91 -11.71
CA LYS A 546 14.61 13.41 -11.95
C LYS A 546 14.93 13.36 -13.44
N MET A 547 15.60 14.40 -13.94
CA MET A 547 16.10 14.48 -15.30
C MET A 547 17.51 15.07 -15.28
N GLU A 548 18.46 14.40 -15.94
CA GLU A 548 19.77 14.98 -16.20
C GLU A 548 19.72 15.74 -17.53
N THR A 549 20.08 17.02 -17.50
CA THR A 549 20.16 17.91 -18.67
C THR A 549 21.58 18.43 -18.86
N LYS A 550 21.82 19.21 -19.93
CA LYS A 550 23.12 19.86 -20.15
C LYS A 550 23.42 20.94 -19.10
N GLU A 551 22.39 21.54 -18.51
CA GLU A 551 22.48 22.57 -17.48
C GLU A 551 22.63 21.98 -16.07
N GLY A 552 22.35 20.70 -15.88
CA GLY A 552 22.56 19.95 -14.65
C GLY A 552 21.38 19.05 -14.29
N THR A 553 21.20 18.79 -13.00
CA THR A 553 20.17 17.89 -12.51
C THR A 553 18.89 18.64 -12.21
N LEU A 554 17.84 18.29 -12.93
CA LEU A 554 16.49 18.82 -12.75
C LEU A 554 15.66 17.85 -11.90
N GLU A 555 14.99 18.38 -10.88
CA GLU A 555 14.16 17.60 -9.97
C GLU A 555 12.76 18.21 -9.87
N LEU A 556 11.75 17.37 -10.01
CA LEU A 556 10.35 17.67 -9.74
C LEU A 556 9.93 16.87 -8.51
N VAL A 557 9.52 17.55 -7.45
CA VAL A 557 9.24 16.92 -6.15
C VAL A 557 7.91 17.40 -5.61
N GLU A 558 7.05 16.46 -5.23
CA GLU A 558 5.77 16.76 -4.60
C GLU A 558 5.94 17.39 -3.20
N TYR A 559 5.07 18.33 -2.84
CA TYR A 559 4.92 18.86 -1.49
C TYR A 559 4.03 17.92 -0.68
N ALA A 560 4.59 16.99 0.09
CA ALA A 560 3.78 16.06 0.87
C ALA A 560 3.05 16.77 2.03
N GLY A 561 1.80 16.40 2.29
CA GLY A 561 1.03 16.91 3.43
C GLY A 561 0.47 18.33 3.28
N TYR A 562 0.51 18.89 2.07
CA TYR A 562 -0.35 20.01 1.66
C TYR A 562 -1.61 19.43 0.97
N VAL A 563 -2.73 20.16 1.00
CA VAL A 563 -3.94 19.73 0.27
C VAL A 563 -3.66 19.84 -1.23
N GLY A 564 -4.11 18.88 -2.04
CA GLY A 564 -3.89 18.82 -3.49
C GLY A 564 -2.50 18.31 -3.90
N HIS A 565 -2.34 18.01 -5.20
CA HIS A 565 -1.08 17.50 -5.77
C HIS A 565 -0.20 18.67 -6.25
N ASN A 566 0.67 19.16 -5.36
CA ASN A 566 1.51 20.33 -5.64
C ASN A 566 2.98 19.92 -5.80
N PHE A 567 3.68 20.47 -6.79
CA PHE A 567 5.07 20.12 -7.09
C PHE A 567 5.98 21.35 -7.14
N GLN A 568 7.21 21.20 -6.66
CA GLN A 568 8.30 22.15 -6.89
C GLN A 568 9.22 21.66 -8.01
N VAL A 569 9.71 22.58 -8.83
CA VAL A 569 10.69 22.32 -9.89
C VAL A 569 11.99 23.00 -9.54
N THR A 570 13.07 22.23 -9.48
CA THR A 570 14.41 22.75 -9.17
C THR A 570 15.45 22.28 -10.18
N LEU A 571 16.43 23.14 -10.48
CA LEU A 571 17.61 22.82 -11.29
C LEU A 571 18.86 23.04 -10.44
N ASN A 572 19.64 21.97 -10.23
CA ASN A 572 20.77 21.96 -9.30
C ASN A 572 20.39 22.50 -7.90
N GLY A 573 19.16 22.24 -7.46
CA GLY A 573 18.60 22.74 -6.20
C GLY A 573 18.12 24.20 -6.20
N LYS A 574 18.31 24.95 -7.31
CA LYS A 574 17.74 26.29 -7.49
C LYS A 574 16.27 26.17 -7.92
N MET A 575 15.37 26.89 -7.26
CA MET A 575 13.94 26.92 -7.60
C MET A 575 13.73 27.57 -8.98
N LEU A 576 13.02 26.87 -9.87
CA LEU A 576 12.62 27.40 -11.19
C LEU A 576 11.14 27.78 -11.23
N GLY A 577 10.30 26.97 -10.58
CA GLY A 577 8.85 27.15 -10.58
C GLY A 577 8.13 26.15 -9.70
N ALA A 578 6.83 26.33 -9.54
CA ALA A 578 5.92 25.41 -8.87
C ALA A 578 4.71 25.12 -9.76
N ILE A 579 4.19 23.91 -9.69
CA ILE A 579 2.97 23.47 -10.36
C ILE A 579 2.00 23.10 -9.24
N MET A 580 0.92 23.86 -9.11
CA MET A 580 -0.02 23.77 -8.00
C MET A 580 -1.39 23.34 -8.50
N ASP A 581 -2.03 22.50 -7.70
CA ASP A 581 -3.43 22.15 -7.90
C ASP A 581 -4.31 23.36 -7.60
N ASP A 582 -5.34 23.56 -8.40
CA ASP A 582 -6.22 24.72 -8.29
C ASP A 582 -7.29 24.50 -7.21
N LEU A 583 -6.87 24.64 -5.95
CA LEU A 583 -7.76 24.48 -4.80
C LEU A 583 -8.73 25.66 -4.61
N LYS A 584 -8.66 26.72 -5.44
CA LYS A 584 -9.33 28.01 -5.15
C LYS A 584 -9.95 28.80 -6.31
N LEU A 585 -9.91 28.37 -7.56
CA LEU A 585 -10.75 28.97 -8.61
C LEU A 585 -12.14 28.31 -8.63
N ASN A 586 -12.95 28.67 -7.63
CA ASN A 586 -14.41 28.53 -7.54
C ASN A 586 -15.05 27.12 -7.67
N MET A 587 -15.82 26.76 -6.63
CA MET A 587 -16.81 25.67 -6.56
C MET A 587 -17.97 25.77 -7.58
N GLN A 588 -17.78 26.40 -8.74
CA GLN A 588 -18.78 26.49 -9.82
C GLN A 588 -18.32 25.87 -11.14
N ASN A 589 -17.07 25.42 -11.30
CA ASN A 589 -16.61 24.70 -12.48
C ASN A 589 -16.04 23.32 -12.12
N ILE A 590 -16.90 22.44 -11.61
CA ILE A 590 -16.58 21.05 -11.21
C ILE A 590 -16.39 20.13 -12.45
N VAL A 591 -15.83 20.63 -13.55
CA VAL A 591 -15.71 19.84 -14.80
C VAL A 591 -14.34 19.93 -15.51
N TYR A 592 -13.38 20.75 -15.05
CA TYR A 592 -12.08 20.88 -15.71
C TYR A 592 -10.91 20.86 -14.72
N ASP A 593 -9.92 19.98 -14.96
CA ASP A 593 -8.68 19.86 -14.18
C ASP A 593 -7.79 21.08 -14.50
N ASN A 594 -7.80 22.08 -13.62
CA ASN A 594 -6.98 23.29 -13.75
C ASN A 594 -5.74 23.17 -12.85
N ALA A 595 -4.57 23.51 -13.37
CA ALA A 595 -3.36 23.68 -12.58
C ALA A 595 -2.86 25.13 -12.68
N VAL A 596 -2.17 25.60 -11.65
CA VAL A 596 -1.51 26.91 -11.66
C VAL A 596 0.00 26.72 -11.69
N ILE A 597 0.67 27.39 -12.62
CA ILE A 597 2.12 27.41 -12.74
C ILE A 597 2.65 28.73 -12.20
N ILE A 598 3.49 28.67 -11.18
CA ILE A 598 4.26 29.81 -10.67
C ILE A 598 5.67 29.69 -11.23
N VAL A 599 6.14 30.76 -11.87
CA VAL A 599 7.48 30.81 -12.48
C VAL A 599 8.34 31.80 -11.74
N TYR A 600 9.50 31.36 -11.27
CA TYR A 600 10.50 32.22 -10.65
C TYR A 600 11.57 32.66 -11.67
N GLU A 601 11.80 31.86 -12.71
CA GLU A 601 12.77 32.12 -13.79
C GLU A 601 12.08 32.00 -15.15
N GLU A 602 11.64 33.13 -15.73
CA GLU A 602 10.76 33.19 -16.90
C GLU A 602 11.25 32.37 -18.11
N GLN A 603 12.56 32.32 -18.33
CA GLN A 603 13.19 31.54 -19.41
C GLN A 603 12.87 30.03 -19.37
N TYR A 604 12.42 29.50 -18.23
CA TYR A 604 12.04 28.10 -18.06
C TYR A 604 10.52 27.86 -18.12
N LEU A 605 9.70 28.88 -18.39
CA LEU A 605 8.25 28.72 -18.53
C LEU A 605 7.84 27.58 -19.50
N PRO A 606 8.45 27.43 -20.70
CA PRO A 606 8.09 26.33 -21.60
C PRO A 606 8.39 24.94 -21.00
N LEU A 607 9.47 24.83 -20.22
CA LEU A 607 9.84 23.60 -19.53
C LEU A 607 8.85 23.29 -18.40
N LEU A 608 8.42 24.30 -17.66
CA LEU A 608 7.42 24.15 -16.60
C LEU A 608 6.06 23.74 -17.17
N ALA A 609 5.65 24.31 -18.30
CA ALA A 609 4.45 23.87 -19.04
C ALA A 609 4.56 22.40 -19.47
N ALA A 610 5.72 21.99 -20.00
CA ALA A 610 5.99 20.60 -20.36
C ALA A 610 5.91 19.62 -19.17
N MET A 611 6.31 20.07 -17.98
CA MET A 611 6.15 19.29 -16.75
C MET A 611 4.72 19.26 -16.21
N ALA A 612 3.96 20.34 -16.35
CA ALA A 612 2.57 20.41 -15.91
C ALA A 612 1.70 19.36 -16.63
N ILE A 613 1.92 19.14 -17.93
CA ILE A 613 1.30 18.04 -18.69
C ILE A 613 1.51 16.70 -17.98
N MET A 614 2.73 16.44 -17.51
CA MET A 614 3.06 15.19 -16.85
C MET A 614 2.35 15.08 -15.49
N VAL A 615 2.39 16.14 -14.68
CA VAL A 615 1.73 16.20 -13.37
C VAL A 615 0.24 15.90 -13.49
N VAL A 616 -0.47 16.62 -14.36
CA VAL A 616 -1.92 16.44 -14.59
C VAL A 616 -2.21 15.00 -15.04
N ARG A 617 -1.36 14.41 -15.88
CA ARG A 617 -1.55 13.02 -16.35
C ARG A 617 -1.23 11.94 -15.34
N GLU A 618 -0.29 12.16 -14.43
CA GLU A 618 -0.05 11.23 -13.32
C GLU A 618 -1.22 11.28 -12.33
N ILE A 619 -1.74 12.48 -12.03
CA ILE A 619 -2.94 12.66 -11.20
C ILE A 619 -4.15 11.94 -11.84
N ALA A 620 -4.40 12.15 -13.14
CA ALA A 620 -5.49 11.51 -13.86
C ALA A 620 -5.38 9.97 -13.90
N ARG A 621 -4.15 9.42 -14.00
CA ARG A 621 -3.94 7.96 -13.90
C ARG A 621 -4.31 7.47 -12.50
N ASP A 622 -3.79 8.13 -11.47
CA ASP A 622 -3.98 7.70 -10.09
C ASP A 622 -5.47 7.75 -9.72
N HIS A 623 -6.25 8.72 -10.21
CA HIS A 623 -7.71 8.73 -10.03
C HIS A 623 -8.46 7.57 -10.71
N ALA A 624 -8.03 7.13 -11.88
CA ALA A 624 -8.66 6.02 -12.59
C ALA A 624 -8.51 4.67 -11.86
N GLU A 625 -7.41 4.47 -11.13
CA GLU A 625 -7.12 3.26 -10.36
C GLU A 625 -8.00 3.10 -9.09
N TRP A 626 -8.71 4.15 -8.63
CA TRP A 626 -9.63 4.08 -7.46
C TRP A 626 -11.10 3.92 -7.83
N THR A 627 -11.44 3.96 -9.12
CA THR A 627 -12.82 3.87 -9.62
C THR A 627 -13.16 2.53 -10.30
N GLU A 628 -12.20 1.62 -10.40
CA GLU A 628 -12.40 0.18 -10.65
C GLU A 628 -12.33 -0.59 -9.32
#